data_AF-A0A102DED7-F1
#
_entry.id   AF-A0A102DED7-F1
#
_cell.length_a   1.000
_cell.length_b   1.000
_cell.length_c   1.000
_cell.angle_alpha   90.00
_cell.angle_beta   90.00
_cell.angle_gamma   90.00
#
_symmetry.space_group_name_H-M   'P 1'
#
loop_
_entity.id
_entity.type
_entity.pdbx_description
1 polymer ?
#
loop_
_entity_poly.entity_id
_entity_poly.type
_entity_poly.pdbx_seq_one_letter_code
_entity_poly.pdbx_strand_id
1 'polypeptide(L)' 'MATGPLDKAKRWLIAHQDKASGAIPAKSINKDRQTGTDAYLFMTDHATGIAALVLRSGS' A
#
# COMPACT_ATOMS: atom_id res chain seq x y z
N MET A 1 -16.16 2.49 18.84
CA MET A 1 -15.01 2.32 17.91
C MET A 1 -15.26 3.18 16.70
N ALA A 2 -14.33 4.05 16.32
CA ALA A 2 -14.54 4.94 15.19
C ALA A 2 -14.79 4.12 13.90
N THR A 3 -15.92 4.38 13.26
CA THR A 3 -16.41 3.71 12.04
C THR A 3 -16.19 4.59 10.81
N GLY A 4 -15.33 5.61 10.95
CA GLY A 4 -15.09 6.63 9.95
C GLY A 4 -14.34 6.11 8.72
N PRO A 5 -14.38 6.86 7.61
CA PRO A 5 -13.68 6.51 6.36
C PRO A 5 -12.19 6.18 6.55
N LEU A 6 -11.50 6.89 7.45
CA LEU A 6 -10.07 6.68 7.73
C LEU A 6 -9.79 5.31 8.35
N ASP A 7 -10.60 4.84 9.30
CA ASP A 7 -10.39 3.52 9.91
C ASP A 7 -10.69 2.39 8.94
N LYS A 8 -11.64 2.59 8.03
CA LYS A 8 -11.87 1.64 6.92
C LYS A 8 -10.67 1.59 5.99
N ALA A 9 -10.09 2.74 5.64
CA ALA A 9 -8.89 2.80 4.81
C ALA A 9 -7.69 2.11 5.48
N LYS A 10 -7.46 2.35 6.78
CA LYS A 10 -6.40 1.67 7.54
C LYS A 10 -6.56 0.15 7.54
N ARG A 11 -7.77 -0.35 7.81
CA ARG A 11 -8.06 -1.79 7.75
C ARG A 11 -7.83 -2.37 6.36
N TRP A 12 -8.20 -1.63 5.32
CA TRP A 12 -7.94 -2.04 3.94
C TRP A 12 -6.44 -2.18 3.66
N LEU A 13 -5.63 -1.19 4.05
CA LEU A 13 -4.17 -1.24 3.90
C LEU A 13 -3.56 -2.46 4.61
N ILE A 14 -3.98 -2.73 5.86
CA ILE A 14 -3.52 -3.90 6.61
C ILE A 14 -3.90 -5.21 5.90
N ALA A 15 -5.11 -5.29 5.34
CA ALA A 15 -5.58 -6.50 4.66
C ALA A 15 -4.86 -6.76 3.33
N HIS A 16 -4.37 -5.73 2.64
CA HIS A 16 -3.74 -5.83 1.32
C HIS A 16 -2.21 -5.75 1.35
N GLN A 17 -1.62 -5.59 2.54
CA GLN A 17 -0.19 -5.70 2.71
C GLN A 17 0.28 -7.13 2.49
N ASP A 18 1.24 -7.29 1.58
CA ASP A 18 1.94 -8.55 1.39
C ASP A 18 2.64 -8.93 2.70
N LYS A 19 2.34 -10.13 3.21
CA LYS A 19 2.78 -10.53 4.55
C LYS A 19 4.21 -11.03 4.60
N ALA A 20 4.78 -11.43 3.47
CA ALA A 20 6.15 -11.90 3.41
C ALA A 20 7.14 -10.72 3.35
N SER A 21 6.82 -9.70 2.55
CA SER A 21 7.69 -8.55 2.28
C SER A 21 7.29 -7.27 3.02
N GLY A 22 6.05 -7.16 3.49
CA GLY A 22 5.50 -5.93 4.06
C GLY A 22 5.09 -4.88 3.02
N ALA A 23 5.22 -5.16 1.72
CA ALA A 23 4.90 -4.21 0.66
C ALA A 23 3.38 -3.99 0.51
N ILE A 24 3.00 -2.79 0.05
CA ILE A 24 1.68 -2.53 -0.55
C ILE A 24 1.86 -2.51 -2.07
N PRO A 25 1.48 -3.59 -2.80
CA PRO A 25 1.61 -3.63 -4.24
C PRO A 25 0.77 -2.54 -4.90
N ALA A 26 1.39 -1.73 -5.76
CA ALA A 26 0.69 -0.73 -6.54
C ALA A 26 0.82 -1.03 -8.04
N LYS A 27 -0.29 -0.93 -8.76
CA LYS A 27 -0.34 -1.17 -10.21
C LYS A 27 -0.66 0.13 -10.91
N SER A 28 0.28 0.62 -11.73
CA SER A 28 -0.01 1.71 -12.66
C SER A 28 -0.75 1.17 -13.87
N ILE A 29 -1.82 1.83 -14.29
CA ILE A 29 -2.54 1.47 -15.51
C ILE A 29 -1.81 1.90 -16.79
N ASN A 30 -0.91 2.89 -16.68
CA ASN A 30 -0.22 3.52 -17.82
C ASN A 30 1.16 2.95 -18.12
N LYS A 31 1.69 2.05 -17.29
CA LYS A 31 2.97 1.37 -17.53
C LYS A 31 2.77 -0.10 -17.24
N ASP A 32 3.22 -0.94 -18.16
CA ASP A 32 3.00 -2.37 -18.24
C ASP A 32 2.82 -3.03 -16.88
N ARG A 33 1.70 -3.76 -16.74
CA ARG A 33 1.25 -4.47 -15.53
C ARG A 33 2.18 -5.62 -15.11
N GLN A 34 3.41 -5.63 -15.62
CA GLN A 34 4.40 -6.67 -15.45
C GLN A 34 5.10 -6.45 -14.11
N THR A 35 4.86 -7.40 -13.21
CA THR A 35 5.58 -7.51 -11.93
C THR A 35 7.08 -7.60 -12.20
N GLY A 36 7.87 -6.92 -11.36
CA GLY A 36 9.34 -6.96 -11.45
C GLY A 36 9.96 -5.95 -12.41
N THR A 37 9.16 -5.10 -13.07
CA THR A 37 9.69 -3.93 -13.80
C THR A 37 10.01 -2.78 -12.84
N ASP A 38 10.98 -1.93 -13.20
CA ASP A 38 11.36 -0.77 -12.40
C ASP A 38 10.17 0.16 -12.10
N ALA A 39 9.26 0.33 -13.06
CA ALA A 39 8.06 1.13 -12.88
C ALA A 39 7.10 0.53 -11.83
N TYR A 40 6.93 -0.80 -11.84
CA TYR A 40 6.13 -1.52 -10.85
C TYR A 40 6.76 -1.41 -9.45
N LEU A 41 8.08 -1.57 -9.36
CA LEU A 41 8.82 -1.48 -8.11
C LEU A 41 8.73 -0.07 -7.51
N PHE A 42 9.02 0.96 -8.32
CA PHE A 42 8.92 2.37 -7.89
C PHE A 42 7.53 2.73 -7.34
N MET A 43 6.47 2.27 -7.98
CA MET A 43 5.10 2.49 -7.52
C MET A 43 4.78 1.73 -6.23
N THR A 44 5.24 0.48 -6.13
CA THR A 44 5.08 -0.34 -4.92
C THR A 44 5.82 0.28 -3.73
N ASP A 45 7.05 0.78 -3.93
CA ASP A 45 7.82 1.47 -2.90
C ASP A 45 7.10 2.73 -2.41
N HIS A 46 6.60 3.54 -3.35
CA HIS A 46 5.88 4.76 -3.01
C HIS A 46 4.59 4.45 -2.21
N ALA A 47 3.78 3.50 -2.67
CA ALA A 47 2.56 3.10 -1.95
C ALA A 47 2.87 2.53 -0.56
N THR A 48 3.93 1.74 -0.44
CA THR A 48 4.39 1.18 0.85
C THR A 48 4.80 2.29 1.82
N GLY A 49 5.57 3.28 1.36
CA GLY A 49 6.00 4.41 2.17
C GLY A 49 4.83 5.24 2.72
N ILE A 50 3.84 5.55 1.87
CA ILE A 50 2.64 6.28 2.30
C ILE A 50 1.82 5.45 3.29
N ALA A 51 1.63 4.16 3.04
CA ALA A 51 0.91 3.28 3.96
C ALA A 51 1.59 3.19 5.34
N ALA A 52 2.91 3.09 5.37
CA ALA A 52 3.68 3.09 6.62
C ALA A 52 3.45 4.37 7.43
N LEU A 53 3.44 5.54 6.77
CA LEU A 53 3.13 6.81 7.43
C LEU A 53 1.73 6.82 8.04
N VAL A 54 0.71 6.44 7.25
CA VAL A 54 -0.70 6.40 7.69
C VAL A 54 -0.90 5.45 8.89
N LEU A 55 -0.22 4.32 8.90
CA LEU A 55 -0.33 3.32 9.96
C LEU A 55 0.46 3.72 11.22
N ARG A 56 1.60 4.41 11.08
CA ARG A 56 2.38 4.93 12.21
C ARG A 56 1.63 6.02 13.00
N SER A 57 0.82 6.85 12.33
CA SER A 57 0.11 7.96 12.99
C SER A 57 -1.05 7.52 13.90
N GLY A 58 -1.29 6.21 14.07
CA GLY A 58 -2.38 5.68 14.90
C GLY A 58 -1.97 4.65 15.94
N SER A 59 -0.66 4.45 16.16
CA SER A 59 -0.07 3.57 17.18
C SER A 59 0.35 4.34 18.41
#